data_AF-A0A7S2HDL5-F1
#
_entry.id   AF-A0A7S2HDL5-F1
#
_cell.length_a   1.000
_cell.length_b   1.000
_cell.length_c   1.000
_cell.angle_alpha   90.00
_cell.angle_beta   90.00
_cell.angle_gamma   90.00
#
_symmetry.space_group_name_H-M   'P 1'
#
loop_
_entity.id
_entity.type
_entity.pdbx_description
1 polymer ?
#
loop_
_entity_poly.entity_id
_entity_poly.type
_entity_poly.pdbx_seq_one_letter_code
_entity_poly.pdbx_strand_id
1 'polypeptide(L)'
;AQSKTVTENIQSLPYPELHEESFSELKFLKAAMKLMKICGVHDFGWKDLHNPSGKRFKRQLSGAINFMKFLEDRRQLYEELGERREQLFAALEEINKENDMLNDQVQEAKADTDLRCKELEEVENDCDEIRGEISQQNKLQASIRQETTELKKKSNGLIENIATTSYALQEAEAEERKLSARVVKSPERIIVEVDSIKKSMENEKAECLKAEQEAQLCGAKVANVAKAEKEILNIIKILDDTKERKEMYEQVMEEMKGTEENIAATQRKIEEVKETVDYYDDQLRSIEDKISHARRETKLKMDDARTALEASQREYLIVEQDRQEGMARVDAGEADVRAIEKRIEEESKKTDAEIAEMISTYKQFEFVVLKKNEELMKSIGVH
;
A
#
# COMPACT_ATOMS: atom_id res chain seq x y z
N ALA A 1 -12.30 -12.44 -24.70
CA ALA A 1 -12.92 -12.13 -26.00
C ALA A 1 -13.24 -13.38 -26.84
N GLN A 2 -12.37 -14.39 -26.94
CA GLN A 2 -12.60 -15.57 -27.82
C GLN A 2 -13.67 -16.58 -27.38
N SER A 3 -14.11 -16.56 -26.12
CA SER A 3 -15.14 -17.49 -25.62
C SER A 3 -16.57 -17.10 -26.04
N LYS A 4 -16.84 -15.80 -26.28
CA LYS A 4 -18.18 -15.30 -26.64
C LYS A 4 -18.60 -15.65 -28.07
N THR A 5 -17.65 -15.64 -29.01
CA THR A 5 -17.90 -15.83 -30.45
C THR A 5 -18.30 -17.28 -30.82
N VAL A 6 -18.09 -18.23 -29.91
CA VAL A 6 -18.21 -19.66 -30.19
C VAL A 6 -19.57 -20.19 -29.71
N THR A 7 -20.10 -19.67 -28.61
CA THR A 7 -21.48 -19.90 -28.14
C THR A 7 -22.53 -19.19 -29.00
N GLU A 8 -22.21 -18.01 -29.55
CA GLU A 8 -23.10 -17.28 -30.48
C GLU A 8 -23.37 -18.06 -31.79
N ASN A 9 -22.48 -18.97 -32.18
CA ASN A 9 -22.62 -19.80 -33.39
C ASN A 9 -23.45 -21.09 -33.20
N ILE A 10 -23.80 -21.46 -31.96
CA ILE A 10 -24.59 -22.67 -31.68
C ILE A 10 -26.09 -22.37 -31.84
N GLN A 11 -26.53 -21.17 -31.45
CA GLN A 11 -27.92 -20.73 -31.53
C GLN A 11 -28.39 -20.43 -32.96
N SER A 12 -27.47 -20.35 -33.93
CA SER A 12 -27.78 -20.09 -35.33
C SER A 12 -27.95 -21.37 -36.18
N LEU A 13 -27.71 -22.55 -35.61
CA LEU A 13 -27.88 -23.85 -36.27
C LEU A 13 -29.30 -24.39 -36.04
N PRO A 14 -29.92 -25.04 -37.03
CA PRO A 14 -31.20 -25.74 -36.82
C PRO A 14 -31.01 -26.89 -35.83
N TYR A 15 -31.84 -26.93 -34.78
CA TYR A 15 -31.79 -27.87 -33.66
C TYR A 15 -30.45 -27.88 -32.88
N PRO A 16 -30.13 -26.80 -32.13
CA PRO A 16 -28.86 -26.64 -31.41
C PRO A 16 -28.54 -27.76 -30.41
N GLU A 17 -29.56 -28.33 -29.77
CA GLU A 17 -29.43 -29.38 -28.74
C GLU A 17 -28.82 -30.68 -29.31
N LEU A 18 -29.02 -30.96 -30.60
CA LEU A 18 -28.46 -32.13 -31.27
C LEU A 18 -26.96 -31.99 -31.60
N HIS A 19 -26.41 -30.77 -31.50
CA HIS A 19 -25.04 -30.46 -31.91
C HIS A 19 -24.10 -30.12 -30.75
N GLU A 20 -24.61 -30.11 -29.52
CA GLU A 20 -23.84 -29.76 -28.33
C GLU A 20 -22.63 -30.69 -28.12
N GLU A 21 -22.84 -32.01 -28.24
CA GLU A 21 -21.77 -33.01 -28.13
C GLU A 21 -20.73 -32.87 -29.26
N SER A 22 -21.16 -32.82 -30.53
CA SER A 22 -20.25 -32.70 -31.68
C SER A 22 -19.40 -31.43 -31.63
N PHE A 23 -19.92 -30.35 -31.04
CA PHE A 23 -19.19 -29.10 -30.91
C PHE A 23 -18.13 -29.15 -29.80
N SER A 24 -18.42 -29.84 -28.71
CA SER A 24 -17.44 -30.11 -27.65
C SER A 24 -16.25 -30.92 -28.19
N GLU A 25 -16.52 -31.94 -29.02
CA GLU A 25 -15.51 -32.75 -29.68
C GLU A 25 -14.69 -31.94 -30.70
N LEU A 26 -15.33 -31.06 -31.48
CA LEU A 26 -14.63 -30.15 -32.41
C LEU A 26 -13.72 -29.16 -31.68
N LYS A 27 -14.15 -28.61 -30.55
CA LYS A 27 -13.33 -27.73 -29.69
C LYS A 27 -12.12 -28.49 -29.17
N PHE A 28 -12.35 -29.69 -28.64
CA PHE A 28 -11.29 -30.55 -28.15
C PHE A 28 -10.30 -30.89 -29.26
N LEU A 29 -10.77 -31.31 -30.43
CA LEU A 29 -9.91 -31.63 -31.56
C LEU A 29 -9.07 -30.41 -31.98
N LYS A 30 -9.67 -29.22 -32.09
CA LYS A 30 -8.92 -27.99 -32.42
C LYS A 30 -7.83 -27.70 -31.39
N ALA A 31 -8.13 -27.86 -30.10
CA ALA A 31 -7.14 -27.68 -29.02
C ALA A 31 -6.03 -28.73 -29.10
N ALA A 32 -6.39 -30.01 -29.31
CA ALA A 32 -5.46 -31.11 -29.44
C ALA A 32 -4.56 -30.96 -30.69
N MET A 33 -5.12 -30.56 -31.84
CA MET A 33 -4.35 -30.26 -33.05
C MET A 33 -3.35 -29.13 -32.81
N LYS A 34 -3.76 -28.06 -32.11
CA LYS A 34 -2.88 -26.94 -31.77
C LYS A 34 -1.75 -27.38 -30.84
N LEU A 35 -2.05 -28.15 -29.80
CA LEU A 35 -1.06 -28.72 -28.88
C LEU A 35 -0.09 -29.64 -29.64
N MET A 36 -0.61 -30.58 -30.41
CA MET A 36 0.20 -31.54 -31.16
C MET A 36 1.10 -30.86 -32.18
N LYS A 37 0.64 -29.76 -32.80
CA LYS A 37 1.46 -28.91 -33.67
C LYS A 37 2.67 -28.33 -32.94
N ILE A 38 2.51 -27.91 -31.69
CA ILE A 38 3.60 -27.41 -30.82
C ILE A 38 4.55 -28.56 -30.45
N CYS A 39 4.00 -29.76 -30.19
CA CYS A 39 4.76 -30.98 -29.94
C CYS A 39 5.47 -31.56 -31.19
N GLY A 40 5.40 -30.88 -32.34
CA GLY A 40 6.04 -31.30 -33.59
C GLY A 40 5.25 -32.30 -34.45
N VAL A 41 3.97 -32.54 -34.14
CA VAL A 41 3.06 -33.40 -34.92
C VAL A 41 2.06 -32.52 -35.66
N HIS A 42 2.28 -32.32 -36.96
CA HIS A 42 1.47 -31.42 -37.78
C HIS A 42 0.24 -32.08 -38.42
N ASP A 43 0.17 -33.41 -38.43
CA ASP A 43 -0.84 -34.19 -39.14
C ASP A 43 -1.91 -34.81 -38.22
N PHE A 44 -2.07 -34.30 -36.99
CA PHE A 44 -3.08 -34.76 -36.03
C PHE A 44 -4.51 -34.48 -36.51
N GLY A 45 -5.43 -35.43 -36.38
CA GLY A 45 -6.82 -35.26 -36.83
C GLY A 45 -7.81 -36.26 -36.22
N TRP A 46 -9.06 -36.27 -36.70
CA TRP A 46 -10.15 -37.12 -36.17
C TRP A 46 -9.82 -38.61 -36.05
N LYS A 47 -9.03 -39.15 -36.98
CA LYS A 47 -8.60 -40.56 -36.95
C LYS A 47 -7.74 -40.88 -35.73
N ASP A 48 -6.99 -39.91 -35.23
CA ASP A 48 -6.15 -40.08 -34.03
C ASP A 48 -6.97 -40.14 -32.75
N LEU A 49 -8.20 -39.63 -32.79
CA LEU A 49 -9.09 -39.60 -31.63
C LEU A 49 -10.02 -40.81 -31.59
N HIS A 50 -10.64 -41.13 -32.71
CA HIS A 50 -11.65 -42.21 -32.77
C HIS A 50 -11.09 -43.56 -33.20
N ASN A 51 -9.91 -43.62 -33.82
CA ASN A 51 -9.29 -44.87 -34.23
C ASN A 51 -7.75 -44.83 -34.15
N PRO A 52 -7.20 -44.69 -32.92
CA PRO A 52 -5.76 -44.53 -32.74
C PRO A 52 -5.00 -45.81 -33.13
N SER A 53 -3.98 -45.67 -33.99
CA SER A 53 -3.06 -46.78 -34.26
C SER A 53 -1.93 -46.77 -33.23
N GLY A 54 -1.58 -47.95 -32.70
CA GLY A 54 -0.59 -48.05 -31.61
C GLY A 54 0.77 -47.42 -31.94
N LYS A 55 1.26 -47.54 -33.19
CA LYS A 55 2.52 -46.93 -33.62
C LYS A 55 2.43 -45.40 -33.69
N ARG A 56 1.31 -44.87 -34.20
CA ARG A 56 1.10 -43.42 -34.36
C ARG A 56 0.82 -42.73 -33.03
N PHE A 57 0.03 -43.36 -32.17
CA PHE A 57 -0.25 -42.89 -30.82
C PHE A 57 1.01 -42.81 -29.97
N LYS A 58 1.88 -43.83 -30.01
CA LYS A 58 3.21 -43.78 -29.36
C LYS A 58 4.04 -42.58 -29.82
N ARG A 59 4.09 -42.30 -31.13
CA ARG A 59 4.80 -41.14 -31.68
C ARG A 59 4.24 -39.81 -31.17
N GLN A 60 2.91 -39.68 -31.11
CA GLN A 60 2.24 -38.48 -30.58
C GLN A 60 2.55 -38.26 -29.10
N LEU A 61 2.46 -39.32 -28.29
CA LEU A 61 2.82 -39.27 -26.87
C LEU A 61 4.30 -38.94 -26.66
N SER A 62 5.21 -39.51 -27.45
CA SER A 62 6.63 -39.17 -27.38
C SER A 62 6.87 -37.68 -27.67
N GLY A 63 6.19 -37.11 -28.68
CA GLY A 63 6.25 -35.67 -28.95
C GLY A 63 5.71 -34.83 -27.78
N ALA A 64 4.59 -35.24 -27.20
CA ALA A 64 4.00 -34.55 -26.04
C ALA A 64 4.89 -34.63 -24.79
N ILE A 65 5.47 -35.80 -24.51
CA ILE A 65 6.41 -35.99 -23.40
C ILE A 65 7.66 -35.12 -23.59
N ASN A 66 8.20 -35.06 -24.81
CA ASN A 66 9.36 -34.21 -25.10
C ASN A 66 9.05 -32.73 -24.87
N PHE A 67 7.86 -32.28 -25.30
CA PHE A 67 7.42 -30.91 -25.02
C PHE A 67 7.22 -30.65 -23.52
N MET A 68 6.65 -31.59 -22.77
CA MET A 68 6.50 -31.47 -21.31
C MET A 68 7.84 -31.40 -20.59
N LYS A 69 8.83 -32.22 -20.99
CA LYS A 69 10.20 -32.12 -20.45
C LYS A 69 10.83 -30.76 -20.74
N PHE A 70 10.70 -30.25 -21.96
CA PHE A 70 11.19 -28.92 -22.31
C PHE A 70 10.52 -27.80 -21.50
N LEU A 71 9.22 -27.93 -21.20
CA LEU A 71 8.53 -26.98 -20.31
C LEU A 71 9.03 -27.07 -18.88
N GLU A 72 9.31 -28.28 -18.39
CA GLU A 72 9.84 -28.51 -17.06
C GLU A 72 11.25 -27.94 -16.90
N ASP A 73 12.14 -28.19 -17.87
CA ASP A 73 13.50 -27.63 -17.90
C ASP A 73 13.51 -26.09 -17.90
N ARG A 74 12.47 -25.46 -18.48
CA ARG A 74 12.32 -24.00 -18.53
C ARG A 74 11.45 -23.42 -17.42
N ARG A 75 10.83 -24.24 -16.56
CA ARG A 75 9.89 -23.78 -15.53
C ARG A 75 10.56 -22.76 -14.62
N GLN A 76 11.75 -23.08 -14.13
CA GLN A 76 12.50 -22.20 -13.23
C GLN A 76 12.77 -20.83 -13.85
N LEU A 77 13.17 -20.77 -15.13
CA LEU A 77 13.37 -19.49 -15.83
C LEU A 77 12.08 -18.68 -15.93
N TYR A 78 10.94 -19.32 -16.19
CA TYR A 78 9.66 -18.63 -16.26
C TYR A 78 9.15 -18.17 -14.90
N GLU A 79 9.42 -18.94 -13.83
CA GLU A 79 9.13 -18.55 -12.45
C GLU A 79 9.96 -17.31 -12.08
N GLU A 80 11.28 -17.33 -12.30
CA GLU A 80 12.16 -16.18 -12.04
C GLU A 80 11.74 -14.92 -12.81
N LEU A 81 11.39 -15.06 -14.10
CA LEU A 81 10.87 -13.94 -14.90
C LEU A 81 9.49 -13.49 -14.44
N GLY A 82 8.65 -14.41 -13.96
CA GLY A 82 7.33 -14.14 -13.40
C GLY A 82 7.43 -13.31 -12.13
N GLU A 83 8.25 -13.76 -11.18
CA GLU A 83 8.54 -13.05 -9.93
C GLU A 83 9.13 -11.67 -10.21
N ARG A 84 10.11 -11.57 -11.13
CA ARG A 84 10.71 -10.27 -11.47
C ARG A 84 9.68 -9.30 -12.06
N ARG A 85 8.79 -9.81 -12.91
CA ARG A 85 7.70 -9.01 -13.50
C ARG A 85 6.74 -8.54 -12.42
N GLU A 86 6.35 -9.40 -11.48
CA GLU A 86 5.47 -9.05 -10.37
C GLU A 86 6.09 -8.00 -9.45
N GLN A 87 7.38 -8.14 -9.11
CA GLN A 87 8.12 -7.11 -8.36
C GLN A 87 8.13 -5.76 -9.07
N LEU A 88 8.34 -5.74 -10.39
CA LEU A 88 8.33 -4.51 -11.17
C LEU A 88 6.93 -3.86 -11.21
N PHE A 89 5.86 -4.66 -11.31
CA PHE A 89 4.50 -4.13 -11.24
C PHE A 89 4.17 -3.55 -9.87
N ALA A 90 4.56 -4.23 -8.79
CA ALA A 90 4.39 -3.73 -7.43
C ALA A 90 5.13 -2.40 -7.22
N ALA A 91 6.40 -2.32 -7.65
CA ALA A 91 7.17 -1.08 -7.56
C ALA A 91 6.57 0.06 -8.41
N LEU A 92 6.05 -0.24 -9.60
CA LEU A 92 5.38 0.74 -10.44
C LEU A 92 4.09 1.25 -9.80
N GLU A 93 3.31 0.38 -9.17
CA GLU A 93 2.11 0.77 -8.44
C GLU A 93 2.43 1.66 -7.23
N GLU A 94 3.48 1.34 -6.49
CA GLU A 94 3.96 2.15 -5.37
C GLU A 94 4.43 3.54 -5.81
N ILE A 95 5.25 3.62 -6.87
CA ILE A 95 5.71 4.90 -7.44
C ILE A 95 4.53 5.73 -7.95
N ASN A 96 3.54 5.11 -8.61
CA ASN A 96 2.36 5.84 -9.07
C ASN A 96 1.54 6.42 -7.91
N LYS A 97 1.34 5.63 -6.83
CA LYS A 97 0.66 6.12 -5.62
C LYS A 97 1.41 7.29 -4.99
N GLU A 98 2.75 7.21 -4.91
CA GLU A 98 3.57 8.30 -4.40
C GLU A 98 3.47 9.54 -5.30
N ASN A 99 3.47 9.36 -6.63
CA ASN A 99 3.33 10.46 -7.59
C ASN A 99 1.98 11.16 -7.46
N ASP A 100 0.89 10.40 -7.32
CA ASP A 100 -0.46 10.92 -7.12
C ASP A 100 -0.52 11.73 -5.82
N MET A 101 0.00 11.19 -4.72
CA MET A 101 0.06 11.90 -3.44
C MET A 101 0.89 13.20 -3.50
N LEU A 102 2.05 13.17 -4.16
CA LEU A 102 2.88 14.36 -4.33
C LEU A 102 2.21 15.40 -5.23
N ASN A 103 1.51 14.99 -6.27
CA ASN A 103 0.74 15.90 -7.11
C ASN A 103 -0.38 16.58 -6.33
N ASP A 104 -1.09 15.84 -5.48
CA ASP A 104 -2.13 16.40 -4.61
C ASP A 104 -1.55 17.46 -3.65
N GLN A 105 -0.41 17.15 -3.00
CA GLN A 105 0.29 18.11 -2.13
C GLN A 105 0.74 19.37 -2.89
N VAL A 106 1.22 19.21 -4.13
CA VAL A 106 1.60 20.36 -4.97
C VAL A 106 0.39 21.20 -5.34
N GLN A 107 -0.76 20.59 -5.63
CA GLN A 107 -1.98 21.34 -5.93
C GLN A 107 -2.50 22.09 -4.71
N GLU A 108 -2.47 21.48 -3.53
CA GLU A 108 -2.84 22.12 -2.27
C GLU A 108 -1.94 23.31 -1.95
N ALA A 109 -0.61 23.13 -2.06
CA ALA A 109 0.35 24.20 -1.83
C ALA A 109 0.18 25.36 -2.84
N LYS A 110 -0.17 25.06 -4.09
CA LYS A 110 -0.50 26.08 -5.10
C LYS A 110 -1.77 26.84 -4.74
N ALA A 111 -2.81 26.15 -4.28
CA ALA A 111 -4.05 26.80 -3.86
C ALA A 111 -3.83 27.73 -2.64
N ASP A 112 -3.06 27.30 -1.64
CA ASP A 112 -2.70 28.12 -0.47
C ASP A 112 -1.87 29.34 -0.88
N THR A 113 -0.89 29.17 -1.78
CA THR A 113 -0.10 30.31 -2.27
C THR A 113 -0.93 31.29 -3.10
N ASP A 114 -1.86 30.82 -3.94
CA ASP A 114 -2.77 31.68 -4.69
C ASP A 114 -3.71 32.48 -3.77
N LEU A 115 -4.19 31.88 -2.67
CA LEU A 115 -4.98 32.58 -1.66
C LEU A 115 -4.18 33.68 -0.97
N ARG A 116 -2.97 33.35 -0.49
CA ARG A 116 -2.09 34.34 0.16
C ARG A 116 -1.68 35.47 -0.77
N CYS A 117 -1.46 35.19 -2.06
CA CYS A 117 -1.18 36.23 -3.05
C CYS A 117 -2.34 37.22 -3.17
N LYS A 118 -3.60 36.75 -3.14
CA LYS A 118 -4.78 37.63 -3.14
C LYS A 118 -4.89 38.46 -1.87
N GLU A 119 -4.67 37.84 -0.71
CA GLU A 119 -4.65 38.56 0.57
C GLU A 119 -3.56 39.65 0.58
N LEU A 120 -2.38 39.36 0.05
CA LEU A 120 -1.31 40.35 -0.09
C LEU A 120 -1.69 41.49 -1.05
N GLU A 121 -2.35 41.18 -2.16
CA GLU A 121 -2.83 42.19 -3.12
C GLU A 121 -3.89 43.10 -2.49
N GLU A 122 -4.82 42.55 -1.70
CA GLU A 122 -5.80 43.32 -0.93
C GLU A 122 -5.10 44.26 0.08
N VAL A 123 -4.15 43.74 0.85
CA VAL A 123 -3.38 44.55 1.81
C VAL A 123 -2.54 45.63 1.12
N GLU A 124 -1.96 45.35 -0.04
CA GLU A 124 -1.20 46.33 -0.81
C GLU A 124 -2.09 47.46 -1.32
N ASN A 125 -3.30 47.13 -1.82
CA ASN A 125 -4.31 48.10 -2.22
C ASN A 125 -4.76 48.99 -1.05
N ASP A 126 -5.03 48.41 0.12
CA ASP A 126 -5.39 49.16 1.33
C ASP A 126 -4.26 50.11 1.76
N CYS A 127 -3.00 49.63 1.70
CA CYS A 127 -1.84 50.46 1.99
C CYS A 127 -1.71 51.64 1.02
N ASP A 128 -2.00 51.43 -0.26
CA ASP A 128 -2.00 52.49 -1.28
C ASP A 128 -3.12 53.51 -1.07
N GLU A 129 -4.31 53.06 -0.69
CA GLU A 129 -5.42 53.94 -0.33
C GLU A 129 -5.07 54.81 0.88
N ILE A 130 -4.60 54.20 1.97
CA ILE A 130 -4.17 54.91 3.19
C ILE A 130 -3.04 55.90 2.87
N ARG A 131 -2.05 55.50 2.05
CA ARG A 131 -0.98 56.42 1.60
C ARG A 131 -1.56 57.61 0.82
N GLY A 132 -2.56 57.37 -0.02
CA GLY A 132 -3.32 58.41 -0.73
C GLY A 132 -4.01 59.38 0.23
N GLU A 133 -4.73 58.86 1.22
CA GLU A 133 -5.41 59.66 2.24
C GLU A 133 -4.43 60.50 3.06
N ILE A 134 -3.33 59.91 3.54
CA ILE A 134 -2.28 60.62 4.28
C ILE A 134 -1.72 61.78 3.44
N SER A 135 -1.48 61.55 2.15
CA SER A 135 -1.01 62.59 1.23
C SER A 135 -2.02 63.74 1.10
N GLN A 136 -3.32 63.43 0.99
CA GLN A 136 -4.38 64.44 0.95
C GLN A 136 -4.51 65.21 2.26
N GLN A 137 -4.52 64.52 3.40
CA GLN A 137 -4.60 65.15 4.72
C GLN A 137 -3.39 66.05 4.99
N ASN A 138 -2.18 65.65 4.59
CA ASN A 138 -0.99 66.49 4.70
C ASN A 138 -1.11 67.77 3.88
N LYS A 139 -1.67 67.71 2.66
CA LYS A 139 -1.96 68.91 1.86
C LYS A 139 -2.98 69.82 2.53
N LEU A 140 -4.07 69.24 3.06
CA LEU A 140 -5.09 69.98 3.78
C LEU A 140 -4.52 70.65 5.04
N GLN A 141 -3.71 69.93 5.81
CA GLN A 141 -3.05 70.44 7.00
C GLN A 141 -2.09 71.59 6.65
N ALA A 142 -1.33 71.47 5.57
CA ALA A 142 -0.46 72.55 5.10
C ALA A 142 -1.26 73.81 4.72
N SER A 143 -2.39 73.64 4.03
CA SER A 143 -3.32 74.74 3.69
C SER A 143 -3.89 75.41 4.94
N ILE A 144 -4.40 74.64 5.89
CA ILE A 144 -4.95 75.15 7.16
C ILE A 144 -3.87 75.89 7.96
N ARG A 145 -2.63 75.37 7.99
CA ARG A 145 -1.50 76.06 8.66
C ARG A 145 -1.20 77.40 8.00
N GLN A 146 -1.21 77.46 6.68
CA GLN A 146 -1.04 78.72 5.95
C GLN A 146 -2.15 79.71 6.29
N GLU A 147 -3.41 79.30 6.21
CA GLU A 147 -4.57 80.13 6.54
C GLU A 147 -4.54 80.61 7.99
N THR A 148 -4.19 79.73 8.94
CA THR A 148 -4.01 80.08 10.36
C THR A 148 -2.93 81.15 10.54
N THR A 149 -1.85 81.06 9.77
CA THR A 149 -0.75 82.04 9.82
C THR A 149 -1.20 83.39 9.26
N GLU A 150 -1.99 83.39 8.19
CA GLU A 150 -2.58 84.60 7.60
C GLU A 150 -3.61 85.25 8.54
N LEU A 151 -4.48 84.45 9.17
CA LEU A 151 -5.44 84.93 10.16
C LEU A 151 -4.75 85.51 11.39
N LYS A 152 -3.66 84.90 11.89
CA LYS A 152 -2.85 85.46 12.97
C LYS A 152 -2.24 86.80 12.59
N LYS A 153 -1.71 86.94 11.37
CA LYS A 153 -1.20 88.24 10.87
C LYS A 153 -2.32 89.29 10.85
N LYS A 154 -3.50 88.95 10.33
CA LYS A 154 -4.66 89.85 10.30
C LYS A 154 -5.10 90.23 11.72
N SER A 155 -5.19 89.27 12.64
CA SER A 155 -5.55 89.51 14.04
C SER A 155 -4.57 90.46 14.73
N ASN A 156 -3.26 90.22 14.59
CA ASN A 156 -2.24 91.10 15.14
C ASN A 156 -2.32 92.51 14.56
N GLY A 157 -2.55 92.65 13.25
CA GLY A 157 -2.76 93.95 12.62
C GLY A 157 -4.02 94.67 13.14
N LEU A 158 -5.10 93.94 13.41
CA LEU A 158 -6.30 94.50 14.04
C LEU A 158 -6.02 94.94 15.49
N ILE A 159 -5.22 94.19 16.25
CA ILE A 159 -4.80 94.58 17.61
C ILE A 159 -4.00 95.88 17.58
N GLU A 160 -3.04 96.01 16.66
CA GLU A 160 -2.27 97.26 16.47
C GLU A 160 -3.18 98.43 16.07
N ASN A 161 -4.15 98.19 15.18
CA ASN A 161 -5.13 99.20 14.80
C ASN A 161 -6.00 99.62 15.98
N ILE A 162 -6.49 98.67 16.79
CA ILE A 162 -7.26 98.95 18.00
C ILE A 162 -6.42 99.77 18.97
N ALA A 163 -5.16 99.39 19.23
CA ALA A 163 -4.27 100.15 20.10
C ALA A 163 -4.07 101.59 19.61
N THR A 164 -3.84 101.77 18.30
CA THR A 164 -3.71 103.09 17.67
C THR A 164 -4.99 103.91 17.83
N THR A 165 -6.15 103.31 17.55
CA THR A 165 -7.46 103.98 17.66
C THR A 165 -7.80 104.31 19.10
N SER A 166 -7.45 103.44 20.05
CA SER A 166 -7.64 103.64 21.48
C SER A 166 -6.73 104.76 22.01
N TYR A 167 -5.51 104.89 21.50
CA TYR A 167 -4.63 106.01 21.81
C TYR A 167 -5.22 107.33 21.28
N ALA A 168 -5.70 107.35 20.03
CA ALA A 168 -6.39 108.51 19.46
C ALA A 168 -7.67 108.88 20.23
N LEU A 169 -8.44 107.88 20.68
CA LEU A 169 -9.60 108.08 21.55
C LEU A 169 -9.18 108.68 22.89
N GLN A 170 -8.10 108.18 23.50
CA GLN A 170 -7.61 108.70 24.78
C GLN A 170 -7.08 110.13 24.66
N GLU A 171 -6.49 110.49 23.52
CA GLU A 171 -6.10 111.87 23.19
C GLU A 171 -7.33 112.78 23.03
N ALA A 172 -8.36 112.30 22.32
CA ALA A 172 -9.64 112.99 22.20
C ALA A 172 -10.37 113.13 23.55
N GLU A 173 -10.34 112.11 24.42
CA GLU A 173 -10.85 112.17 25.80
C GLU A 173 -10.02 113.13 26.66
N ALA A 174 -8.71 113.26 26.42
CA ALA A 174 -7.89 114.24 27.13
C ALA A 174 -8.24 115.68 26.70
N GLU A 175 -8.58 115.89 25.43
CA GLU A 175 -9.17 117.14 24.95
C GLU A 175 -10.58 117.37 25.53
N GLU A 176 -11.40 116.33 25.59
CA GLU A 176 -12.72 116.36 26.24
C GLU A 176 -12.59 116.72 27.72
N ARG A 177 -11.62 116.15 28.45
CA ARG A 177 -11.37 116.46 29.87
C ARG A 177 -10.90 117.90 30.06
N LYS A 178 -10.08 118.44 29.15
CA LYS A 178 -9.73 119.89 29.10
C LYS A 178 -10.98 120.76 28.89
N LEU A 179 -11.94 120.31 28.10
CA LEU A 179 -13.24 120.98 27.89
C LEU A 179 -14.22 120.79 29.07
N SER A 180 -14.18 119.64 29.74
CA SER A 180 -15.04 119.30 30.90
C SER A 180 -14.67 120.07 32.18
N ALA A 181 -13.43 120.56 32.28
CA ALA A 181 -12.98 121.46 33.36
C ALA A 181 -13.71 122.82 33.38
N ARG A 182 -14.59 123.08 32.41
CA ARG A 182 -15.41 124.30 32.31
C ARG A 182 -16.88 124.11 32.67
N VAL A 183 -17.28 122.95 33.18
CA VAL A 183 -18.67 122.71 33.57
C VAL A 183 -18.69 122.08 34.95
N VAL A 184 -19.12 122.86 35.95
CA VAL A 184 -19.44 122.37 37.28
C VAL A 184 -20.96 122.27 37.42
N LYS A 185 -21.41 121.14 37.98
CA LYS A 185 -22.26 121.02 39.18
C LYS A 185 -23.32 119.93 38.99
N SER A 186 -23.27 118.92 39.85
CA SER A 186 -24.32 118.72 40.87
C SER A 186 -24.02 117.48 41.73
N PRO A 187 -23.70 117.64 43.03
CA PRO A 187 -23.40 116.52 43.94
C PRO A 187 -24.64 115.81 44.53
N GLU A 188 -25.85 116.04 44.02
CA GLU A 188 -27.09 115.51 44.64
C GLU A 188 -27.72 114.34 43.88
N ARG A 189 -27.33 114.07 42.63
CA ARG A 189 -27.72 112.85 41.88
C ARG A 189 -26.90 111.61 42.28
N ILE A 190 -25.65 111.82 42.69
CA ILE A 190 -24.69 110.75 43.00
C ILE A 190 -25.12 109.96 44.23
N ILE A 191 -25.79 110.56 45.21
CA ILE A 191 -26.20 109.86 46.43
C ILE A 191 -27.32 108.86 46.15
N VAL A 192 -28.27 109.19 45.26
CA VAL A 192 -29.35 108.28 44.84
C VAL A 192 -28.84 107.20 43.89
N GLU A 193 -27.93 107.55 42.96
CA GLU A 193 -27.25 106.57 42.10
C GLU A 193 -26.36 105.62 42.91
N VAL A 194 -25.66 106.09 43.94
CA VAL A 194 -24.81 105.24 44.80
C VAL A 194 -25.64 104.24 45.60
N ASP A 195 -26.82 104.62 46.11
CA ASP A 195 -27.71 103.69 46.81
C ASP A 195 -28.40 102.70 45.85
N SER A 196 -28.75 103.15 44.65
CA SER A 196 -29.23 102.29 43.55
C SER A 196 -28.16 101.28 43.12
N ILE A 197 -26.91 101.74 42.97
CA ILE A 197 -25.76 100.91 42.59
C ILE A 197 -25.41 99.95 43.73
N LYS A 198 -25.51 100.36 45.00
CA LYS A 198 -25.33 99.44 46.14
C LYS A 198 -26.35 98.31 46.13
N LYS A 199 -27.63 98.61 45.89
CA LYS A 199 -28.68 97.59 45.75
C LYS A 199 -28.46 96.71 44.53
N SER A 200 -28.08 97.28 43.39
CA SER A 200 -27.72 96.50 42.19
C SER A 200 -26.54 95.59 42.48
N MET A 201 -25.50 96.09 43.14
CA MET A 201 -24.30 95.35 43.50
C MET A 201 -24.57 94.23 44.51
N GLU A 202 -25.48 94.44 45.48
CA GLU A 202 -25.91 93.37 46.39
C GLU A 202 -26.70 92.29 45.65
N ASN A 203 -27.58 92.65 44.72
CA ASN A 203 -28.29 91.69 43.87
C ASN A 203 -27.33 90.93 42.95
N GLU A 204 -26.39 91.63 42.29
CA GLU A 204 -25.37 91.03 41.45
C GLU A 204 -24.48 90.06 42.23
N LYS A 205 -24.12 90.42 43.48
CA LYS A 205 -23.37 89.51 44.37
C LYS A 205 -24.18 88.25 44.70
N ALA A 206 -25.47 88.39 44.97
CA ALA A 206 -26.35 87.26 45.24
C ALA A 206 -26.53 86.35 44.01
N GLU A 207 -26.65 86.94 42.82
CA GLU A 207 -26.69 86.20 41.55
C GLU A 207 -25.36 85.52 41.24
N CYS A 208 -24.23 86.20 41.48
CA CYS A 208 -22.90 85.63 41.28
C CYS A 208 -22.65 84.43 42.22
N LEU A 209 -23.06 84.53 43.49
CA LEU A 209 -23.02 83.41 44.44
C LEU A 209 -23.89 82.23 43.99
N LYS A 210 -25.09 82.48 43.46
CA LYS A 210 -25.94 81.41 42.89
C LYS A 210 -25.29 80.76 41.67
N ALA A 211 -24.76 81.57 40.75
CA ALA A 211 -24.08 81.08 39.55
C ALA A 211 -22.82 80.26 39.92
N GLU A 212 -22.09 80.66 40.97
CA GLU A 212 -20.92 79.94 41.47
C GLU A 212 -21.31 78.59 42.10
N GLN A 213 -22.42 78.53 42.85
CA GLN A 213 -22.98 77.27 43.36
C GLN A 213 -23.46 76.35 42.24
N GLU A 214 -24.13 76.89 41.23
CA GLU A 214 -24.56 76.14 40.05
C GLU A 214 -23.36 75.62 39.24
N ALA A 215 -22.31 76.42 39.08
CA ALA A 215 -21.07 76.02 38.42
C ALA A 215 -20.37 74.89 39.17
N GLN A 216 -20.29 74.94 40.51
CA GLN A 216 -19.75 73.84 41.32
C GLN A 216 -20.57 72.55 41.17
N LEU A 217 -21.90 72.65 41.24
CA LEU A 217 -22.79 71.50 41.04
C LEU A 217 -22.63 70.90 39.64
N CYS A 218 -22.50 71.74 38.62
CA CYS A 218 -22.27 71.30 37.25
C CYS A 218 -20.90 70.62 37.11
N GLY A 219 -19.84 71.18 37.72
CA GLY A 219 -18.52 70.57 37.78
C GLY A 219 -18.51 69.18 38.44
N ALA A 220 -19.25 69.01 39.54
CA ALA A 220 -19.41 67.70 40.19
C ALA A 220 -20.13 66.68 39.29
N LYS A 221 -21.16 67.12 38.55
CA LYS A 221 -21.87 66.26 37.57
C LYS A 221 -20.95 65.85 36.42
N VAL A 222 -20.16 66.77 35.87
CA VAL A 222 -19.18 66.48 34.80
C VAL A 222 -18.15 65.46 35.27
N ALA A 223 -17.62 65.61 36.48
CA ALA A 223 -16.67 64.65 37.05
C ALA A 223 -17.28 63.25 37.21
N ASN A 224 -18.53 63.16 37.65
CA ASN A 224 -19.25 61.88 37.76
C ASN A 224 -19.48 61.23 36.39
N VAL A 225 -19.86 62.02 35.38
CA VAL A 225 -20.03 61.52 33.99
C VAL A 225 -18.70 61.03 33.43
N ALA A 226 -17.61 61.77 33.61
CA ALA A 226 -16.28 61.35 33.16
C ALA A 226 -15.81 60.04 33.84
N LYS A 227 -16.17 59.85 35.12
CA LYS A 227 -15.91 58.59 35.82
C LYS A 227 -16.73 57.43 35.23
N ALA A 228 -18.03 57.63 35.00
CA ALA A 228 -18.90 56.64 34.39
C ALA A 228 -18.45 56.28 32.96
N GLU A 229 -18.01 57.26 32.17
CA GLU A 229 -17.45 57.05 30.83
C GLU A 229 -16.20 56.14 30.89
N LYS A 230 -15.30 56.38 31.84
CA LYS A 230 -14.12 55.52 32.05
C LYS A 230 -14.51 54.09 32.45
N GLU A 231 -15.53 53.94 33.29
CA GLU A 231 -16.05 52.61 33.68
C GLU A 231 -16.67 51.89 32.48
N ILE A 232 -17.43 52.58 31.62
CA ILE A 232 -17.99 52.03 30.38
C ILE A 232 -16.87 51.57 29.44
N LEU A 233 -15.82 52.38 29.24
CA LEU A 233 -14.67 52.01 28.41
C LEU A 233 -13.97 50.75 28.92
N ASN A 234 -13.87 50.56 30.24
CA ASN A 234 -13.32 49.34 30.82
C ASN A 234 -14.24 48.13 30.58
N ILE A 235 -15.56 48.31 30.68
CA ILE A 235 -16.53 47.24 30.40
C ILE A 235 -16.46 46.83 28.92
N ILE A 236 -16.33 47.78 28.00
CA ILE A 236 -16.19 47.50 26.56
C ILE A 236 -14.95 46.63 26.31
N LYS A 237 -13.80 46.97 26.91
CA LYS A 237 -12.59 46.14 26.79
C LYS A 237 -12.79 44.71 27.30
N ILE A 238 -13.46 44.55 28.44
CA ILE A 238 -13.76 43.20 28.97
C ILE A 238 -14.70 42.44 28.04
N LEU A 239 -15.66 43.14 27.40
CA LEU A 239 -16.58 42.56 26.44
C LEU A 239 -15.83 42.06 25.20
N ASP A 240 -14.90 42.87 24.67
CA ASP A 240 -14.06 42.51 23.51
C ASP A 240 -13.17 41.29 23.84
N ASP A 241 -12.48 41.30 24.99
CA ASP A 241 -11.68 40.17 25.46
C ASP A 241 -12.52 38.87 25.65
N THR A 242 -13.79 39.02 26.00
CA THR A 242 -14.72 37.89 26.17
C THR A 242 -15.19 37.37 24.83
N LYS A 243 -15.41 38.26 23.85
CA LYS A 243 -15.77 37.91 22.48
C LYS A 243 -14.65 37.13 21.81
N GLU A 244 -13.41 37.60 21.89
CA GLU A 244 -12.23 36.89 21.36
C GLU A 244 -12.10 35.49 21.98
N ARG A 245 -12.26 35.38 23.31
CA ARG A 245 -12.23 34.08 24.00
C ARG A 245 -13.35 33.13 23.56
N LYS A 246 -14.54 33.66 23.25
CA LYS A 246 -15.66 32.86 22.73
C LYS A 246 -15.33 32.31 21.34
N GLU A 247 -14.77 33.13 20.46
CA GLU A 247 -14.35 32.71 19.11
C GLU A 247 -13.27 31.62 19.19
N MET A 248 -12.26 31.77 20.05
CA MET A 248 -11.27 30.72 20.30
C MET A 248 -11.89 29.43 20.84
N TYR A 249 -12.86 29.54 21.75
CA TYR A 249 -13.56 28.36 22.28
C TYR A 249 -14.36 27.63 21.20
N GLU A 250 -15.03 28.36 20.30
CA GLU A 250 -15.77 27.79 19.18
C GLU A 250 -14.84 27.04 18.21
N GLN A 251 -13.65 27.58 17.93
CA GLN A 251 -12.63 26.89 17.12
C GLN A 251 -12.16 25.58 17.77
N VAL A 252 -11.83 25.62 19.06
CA VAL A 252 -11.40 24.41 19.81
C VAL A 252 -12.52 23.36 19.87
N MET A 253 -13.78 23.78 19.97
CA MET A 253 -14.92 22.86 19.95
C MET A 253 -15.07 22.17 18.60
N GLU A 254 -14.86 22.87 17.49
CA GLU A 254 -14.91 22.27 16.15
C GLU A 254 -13.73 21.32 15.92
N GLU A 255 -12.53 21.69 16.35
CA GLU A 255 -11.36 20.80 16.35
C GLU A 255 -11.61 19.54 17.18
N MET A 256 -12.16 19.68 18.39
CA MET A 256 -12.50 18.56 19.26
C MET A 256 -13.47 17.60 18.54
N LYS A 257 -14.53 18.12 17.93
CA LYS A 257 -15.48 17.31 17.17
C LYS A 257 -14.82 16.59 15.99
N GLY A 258 -13.95 17.27 15.24
CA GLY A 258 -13.15 16.66 14.18
C GLY A 258 -12.26 15.53 14.68
N THR A 259 -11.63 15.70 15.86
CA THR A 259 -10.83 14.62 16.47
C THR A 259 -11.68 13.44 16.93
N GLU A 260 -12.87 13.66 17.47
CA GLU A 260 -13.80 12.59 17.85
C GLU A 260 -14.27 11.77 16.64
N GLU A 261 -14.59 12.44 15.53
CA GLU A 261 -14.95 11.77 14.28
C GLU A 261 -13.78 10.92 13.73
N ASN A 262 -12.55 11.45 13.79
CA ASN A 262 -11.34 10.73 13.39
C ASN A 262 -11.05 9.52 14.28
N ILE A 263 -11.24 9.64 15.59
CA ILE A 263 -11.12 8.52 16.53
C ILE A 263 -12.13 7.43 16.18
N ALA A 264 -13.40 7.80 15.98
CA ALA A 264 -14.45 6.86 15.63
C ALA A 264 -14.18 6.15 14.29
N ALA A 265 -13.67 6.88 13.29
CA ALA A 265 -13.28 6.30 12.00
C ALA A 265 -12.09 5.33 12.14
N THR A 266 -11.08 5.70 12.93
CA THR A 266 -9.91 4.85 13.19
C THR A 266 -10.30 3.58 13.93
N GLN A 267 -11.24 3.68 14.87
CA GLN A 267 -11.72 2.54 15.64
C GLN A 267 -12.47 1.51 14.78
N ARG A 268 -13.23 1.97 13.77
CA ARG A 268 -13.83 1.08 12.76
C ARG A 268 -12.78 0.36 11.93
N LYS A 269 -11.75 1.07 11.46
CA LYS A 269 -10.62 0.46 10.72
C LYS A 269 -9.88 -0.59 11.56
N ILE A 270 -9.68 -0.33 12.84
CA ILE A 270 -9.08 -1.31 13.76
C ILE A 270 -9.93 -2.58 13.82
N GLU A 271 -11.25 -2.45 13.90
CA GLU A 271 -12.14 -3.61 13.96
C GLU A 271 -12.14 -4.40 12.65
N GLU A 272 -12.21 -3.73 11.50
CA GLU A 272 -12.06 -4.37 10.18
C GLU A 272 -10.73 -5.13 10.07
N VAL A 273 -9.63 -4.54 10.52
CA VAL A 273 -8.32 -5.21 10.52
C VAL A 273 -8.32 -6.42 11.44
N LYS A 274 -8.92 -6.35 12.64
CA LYS A 274 -9.02 -7.52 13.52
C LYS A 274 -9.81 -8.67 12.87
N GLU A 275 -10.95 -8.37 12.25
CA GLU A 275 -11.73 -9.38 11.54
C GLU A 275 -10.91 -10.06 10.43
N THR A 276 -10.07 -9.29 9.70
CA THR A 276 -9.16 -9.90 8.71
C THR A 276 -8.06 -10.74 9.34
N VAL A 277 -7.51 -10.33 10.48
CA VAL A 277 -6.50 -11.10 11.22
C VAL A 277 -7.08 -12.42 11.70
N ASP A 278 -8.28 -12.40 12.30
CA ASP A 278 -8.96 -13.61 12.77
C ASP A 278 -9.26 -14.57 11.61
N TYR A 279 -9.70 -14.04 10.47
CA TYR A 279 -9.91 -14.82 9.25
C TYR A 279 -8.64 -15.54 8.77
N TYR A 280 -7.50 -14.84 8.74
CA TYR A 280 -6.24 -15.44 8.32
C TYR A 280 -5.66 -16.42 9.36
N ASP A 281 -5.89 -16.19 10.67
CA ASP A 281 -5.47 -17.13 11.71
C ASP A 281 -6.23 -18.46 11.59
N ASP A 282 -7.53 -18.41 11.31
CA ASP A 282 -8.34 -19.61 11.04
C ASP A 282 -7.88 -20.35 9.78
N GLN A 283 -7.51 -19.63 8.72
CA GLN A 283 -6.94 -20.24 7.52
C GLN A 283 -5.59 -20.91 7.80
N LEU A 284 -4.72 -20.24 8.56
CA LEU A 284 -3.42 -20.78 8.94
C LEU A 284 -3.59 -22.09 9.72
N ARG A 285 -4.46 -22.11 10.73
CA ARG A 285 -4.77 -23.32 11.51
C ARG A 285 -5.28 -24.46 10.62
N SER A 286 -6.18 -24.17 9.68
CA SER A 286 -6.67 -25.18 8.74
C SER A 286 -5.56 -25.76 7.86
N ILE A 287 -4.62 -24.94 7.41
CA ILE A 287 -3.47 -25.37 6.60
C ILE A 287 -2.49 -26.17 7.47
N GLU A 288 -2.21 -25.73 8.68
CA GLU A 288 -1.35 -26.45 9.64
C GLU A 288 -1.89 -27.85 9.96
N ASP A 289 -3.20 -27.99 10.15
CA ASP A 289 -3.86 -29.28 10.35
C ASP A 289 -3.72 -30.19 9.12
N LYS A 290 -3.89 -29.65 7.91
CA LYS A 290 -3.67 -30.41 6.66
C LYS A 290 -2.22 -30.86 6.52
N ILE A 291 -1.26 -30.00 6.84
CA ILE A 291 0.17 -30.34 6.84
C ILE A 291 0.47 -31.42 7.87
N SER A 292 -0.08 -31.30 9.08
CA SER A 292 0.05 -32.27 10.16
C SER A 292 -0.51 -33.64 9.76
N HIS A 293 -1.66 -33.67 9.10
CA HIS A 293 -2.26 -34.90 8.56
C HIS A 293 -1.37 -35.52 7.46
N ALA A 294 -0.98 -34.73 6.45
CA ALA A 294 -0.14 -35.20 5.35
C ALA A 294 1.21 -35.73 5.84
N ARG A 295 1.82 -35.10 6.85
CA ARG A 295 3.05 -35.58 7.49
C ARG A 295 2.85 -36.93 8.19
N ARG A 296 1.75 -37.12 8.94
CA ARG A 296 1.43 -38.41 9.57
C ARG A 296 1.21 -39.50 8.53
N GLU A 297 0.45 -39.21 7.48
CA GLU A 297 0.17 -40.15 6.40
C GLU A 297 1.45 -40.56 5.65
N THR A 298 2.31 -39.59 5.34
CA THR A 298 3.60 -39.85 4.69
C THR A 298 4.50 -40.71 5.57
N LYS A 299 4.55 -40.44 6.88
CA LYS A 299 5.31 -41.23 7.84
C LYS A 299 4.83 -42.68 7.89
N LEU A 300 3.52 -42.90 7.98
CA LEU A 300 2.91 -44.24 7.92
C LEU A 300 3.31 -44.98 6.64
N LYS A 301 3.16 -44.34 5.48
CA LYS A 301 3.55 -44.95 4.19
C LYS A 301 5.05 -45.26 4.11
N MET A 302 5.91 -44.43 4.69
CA MET A 302 7.35 -44.69 4.77
C MET A 302 7.67 -45.87 5.68
N ASP A 303 7.02 -45.97 6.84
CA ASP A 303 7.20 -47.09 7.77
C ASP A 303 6.71 -48.41 7.15
N ASP A 304 5.56 -48.40 6.45
CA ASP A 304 5.03 -49.54 5.70
C ASP A 304 5.96 -49.96 4.55
N ALA A 305 6.45 -49.00 3.76
CA ALA A 305 7.40 -49.28 2.69
C ALA A 305 8.72 -49.86 3.23
N ARG A 306 9.19 -49.36 4.37
CA ARG A 306 10.40 -49.86 5.03
C ARG A 306 10.21 -51.29 5.52
N THR A 307 9.10 -51.60 6.19
CA THR A 307 8.82 -52.97 6.66
C THR A 307 8.67 -53.95 5.50
N ALA A 308 8.03 -53.55 4.40
CA ALA A 308 7.93 -54.34 3.18
C ALA A 308 9.31 -54.60 2.55
N LEU A 309 10.18 -53.57 2.51
CA LEU A 309 11.55 -53.72 2.02
C LEU A 309 12.37 -54.69 2.89
N GLU A 310 12.28 -54.56 4.21
CA GLU A 310 12.96 -55.46 5.16
C GLU A 310 12.44 -56.90 5.07
N ALA A 311 11.16 -57.11 4.74
CA ALA A 311 10.61 -58.44 4.48
C ALA A 311 11.16 -59.03 3.16
N SER A 312 11.15 -58.25 2.08
CA SER A 312 11.66 -58.68 0.78
C SER A 312 13.17 -58.97 0.80
N GLN A 313 13.95 -58.19 1.54
CA GLN A 313 15.38 -58.45 1.76
C GLN A 313 15.63 -59.78 2.49
N ARG A 314 14.79 -60.11 3.48
CA ARG A 314 14.88 -61.39 4.19
C ARG A 314 14.54 -62.56 3.28
N GLU A 315 13.47 -62.45 2.49
CA GLU A 315 13.11 -63.48 1.50
C GLU A 315 14.21 -63.68 0.46
N TYR A 316 14.80 -62.59 -0.04
CA TYR A 316 15.92 -62.65 -0.98
C TYR A 316 17.12 -63.41 -0.40
N LEU A 317 17.47 -63.17 0.87
CA LEU A 317 18.56 -63.88 1.53
C LEU A 317 18.31 -65.39 1.64
N ILE A 318 17.06 -65.79 1.95
CA ILE A 318 16.67 -67.21 2.00
C ILE A 318 16.80 -67.84 0.61
N VAL A 319 16.25 -67.19 -0.41
CA VAL A 319 16.30 -67.69 -1.79
C VAL A 319 17.74 -67.80 -2.29
N GLU A 320 18.61 -66.83 -1.96
CA GLU A 320 20.02 -66.87 -2.33
C GLU A 320 20.76 -68.00 -1.61
N GLN A 321 20.44 -68.27 -0.34
CA GLN A 321 20.97 -69.42 0.38
C GLN A 321 20.52 -70.74 -0.26
N ASP A 322 19.22 -70.90 -0.53
CA ASP A 322 18.67 -72.09 -1.19
C ASP A 322 19.30 -72.32 -2.57
N ARG A 323 19.56 -71.23 -3.31
CA ARG A 323 20.25 -71.27 -4.60
C ARG A 323 21.69 -71.77 -4.46
N GLN A 324 22.43 -71.30 -3.46
CA GLN A 324 23.80 -71.74 -3.19
C GLN A 324 23.84 -73.21 -2.76
N GLU A 325 22.95 -73.64 -1.87
CA GLU A 325 22.82 -75.05 -1.47
C GLU A 325 22.41 -75.93 -2.67
N GLY A 326 21.49 -75.44 -3.50
CA GLY A 326 21.09 -76.08 -4.75
C GLY A 326 22.25 -76.27 -5.72
N MET A 327 23.06 -75.23 -5.95
CA MET A 327 24.27 -75.32 -6.77
C MET A 327 25.26 -76.32 -6.21
N ALA A 328 25.53 -76.30 -4.90
CA ALA A 328 26.44 -77.25 -4.27
C ALA A 328 25.98 -78.71 -4.44
N ARG A 329 24.67 -78.98 -4.38
CA ARG A 329 24.12 -80.33 -4.66
C ARG A 329 24.29 -80.73 -6.12
N VAL A 330 24.09 -79.81 -7.06
CA VAL A 330 24.30 -80.07 -8.50
C VAL A 330 25.77 -80.39 -8.76
N ASP A 331 26.69 -79.57 -8.25
CA ASP A 331 28.14 -79.77 -8.40
C ASP A 331 28.60 -81.12 -7.82
N ALA A 332 28.06 -81.50 -6.66
CA ALA A 332 28.32 -82.82 -6.05
C ALA A 332 27.76 -83.96 -6.91
N GLY A 333 26.53 -83.84 -7.40
CA GLY A 333 25.93 -84.82 -8.31
C GLY A 333 26.70 -84.97 -9.62
N GLU A 334 27.17 -83.88 -10.21
CA GLU A 334 28.05 -83.92 -11.39
C GLU A 334 29.40 -84.58 -11.11
N ALA A 335 29.96 -84.41 -9.91
CA ALA A 335 31.17 -85.11 -9.50
C ALA A 335 30.92 -86.63 -9.37
N ASP A 336 29.80 -87.04 -8.77
CA ASP A 336 29.41 -88.45 -8.64
C ASP A 336 29.17 -89.10 -10.01
N VAL A 337 28.45 -88.42 -10.91
CA VAL A 337 28.23 -88.89 -12.29
C VAL A 337 29.57 -89.12 -12.99
N ARG A 338 30.49 -88.15 -12.93
CA ARG A 338 31.84 -88.30 -13.51
C ARG A 338 32.61 -89.47 -12.90
N ALA A 339 32.48 -89.71 -11.60
CA ALA A 339 33.13 -90.84 -10.94
C ALA A 339 32.55 -92.19 -11.39
N ILE A 340 31.23 -92.28 -11.57
CA ILE A 340 30.55 -93.47 -12.09
C ILE A 340 30.93 -93.71 -13.56
N GLU A 341 30.89 -92.67 -14.40
CA GLU A 341 31.32 -92.76 -15.81
C GLU A 341 32.75 -93.30 -15.92
N LYS A 342 33.67 -92.79 -15.09
CA LYS A 342 35.04 -93.29 -15.03
C LYS A 342 35.12 -94.77 -14.62
N ARG A 343 34.34 -95.20 -13.63
CA ARG A 343 34.28 -96.61 -13.20
C ARG A 343 33.70 -97.51 -14.30
N ILE A 344 32.66 -97.06 -14.99
CA ILE A 344 32.08 -97.78 -16.14
C ILE A 344 33.14 -97.95 -17.23
N GLU A 345 33.90 -96.90 -17.51
CA GLU A 345 34.98 -96.95 -18.51
C GLU A 345 36.11 -97.92 -18.08
N GLU A 346 36.49 -97.93 -16.80
CA GLU A 346 37.48 -98.85 -16.23
C GLU A 346 37.00 -100.32 -16.29
N GLU A 347 35.75 -100.60 -15.90
CA GLU A 347 35.15 -101.94 -15.99
C GLU A 347 34.94 -102.37 -17.45
N SER A 348 34.57 -101.46 -18.35
CA SER A 348 34.50 -101.75 -19.79
C SER A 348 35.86 -102.17 -20.32
N LYS A 349 36.93 -101.44 -19.97
CA LYS A 349 38.31 -101.81 -20.36
C LYS A 349 38.73 -103.16 -19.79
N LYS A 350 38.33 -103.46 -18.55
CA LYS A 350 38.62 -104.74 -17.89
C LYS A 350 37.88 -105.90 -18.55
N THR A 351 36.57 -105.75 -18.80
CA THR A 351 35.76 -106.75 -19.49
C THR A 351 36.23 -106.97 -20.93
N ASP A 352 36.60 -105.91 -21.65
CA ASP A 352 37.22 -106.02 -22.99
C ASP A 352 38.54 -106.81 -22.93
N ALA A 353 39.36 -106.59 -21.90
CA ALA A 353 40.59 -107.34 -21.67
C ALA A 353 40.32 -108.82 -21.33
N GLU A 354 39.34 -109.10 -20.45
CA GLU A 354 38.92 -110.47 -20.11
C GLU A 354 38.33 -111.21 -21.32
N ILE A 355 37.52 -110.54 -22.14
CA ILE A 355 37.02 -111.09 -23.41
C ILE A 355 38.19 -111.40 -24.36
N ALA A 356 39.16 -110.49 -24.49
CA ALA A 356 40.35 -110.72 -25.32
C ALA A 356 41.17 -111.92 -24.80
N GLU A 357 41.30 -112.07 -23.49
CA GLU A 357 41.96 -113.23 -22.86
C GLU A 357 41.18 -114.53 -23.07
N MET A 358 39.85 -114.50 -22.93
CA MET A 358 38.99 -115.66 -23.19
C MET A 358 39.03 -116.09 -24.66
N ILE A 359 39.05 -115.13 -25.60
CA ILE A 359 39.26 -115.40 -27.04
C ILE A 359 40.65 -116.01 -27.27
N SER A 360 41.68 -115.50 -26.59
CA SER A 360 43.05 -116.02 -26.69
C SER A 360 43.15 -117.47 -26.18
N THR A 361 42.61 -117.74 -24.99
CA THR A 361 42.57 -119.10 -24.40
C THR A 361 41.72 -120.06 -25.22
N TYR A 362 40.59 -119.61 -25.77
CA TYR A 362 39.78 -120.41 -26.70
C TYR A 362 40.58 -120.77 -27.96
N LYS A 363 41.28 -119.80 -28.57
CA LYS A 363 42.17 -120.06 -29.72
C LYS A 363 43.31 -121.03 -29.37
N GLN A 364 43.87 -120.94 -28.18
CA GLN A 364 44.88 -121.90 -27.70
C GLN A 364 44.29 -123.30 -27.52
N PHE A 365 43.09 -123.41 -26.96
CA PHE A 365 42.39 -124.68 -26.80
C PHE A 365 42.01 -125.29 -28.15
N GLU A 366 41.49 -124.48 -29.08
CA GLU A 366 41.22 -124.85 -30.46
C GLU A 366 42.50 -125.36 -31.14
N PHE A 367 43.63 -124.65 -30.99
CA PHE A 367 44.93 -125.11 -31.50
C PHE A 367 45.36 -126.45 -30.90
N VAL A 368 45.19 -126.66 -29.59
CA VAL A 368 45.53 -127.93 -28.92
C VAL A 368 44.59 -129.06 -29.36
N VAL A 369 43.29 -128.81 -29.52
CA VAL A 369 42.30 -129.79 -30.01
C VAL A 369 42.57 -130.13 -31.47
N LEU A 370 42.86 -129.16 -32.32
CA LEU A 370 43.24 -129.38 -33.72
C LEU A 370 44.53 -130.19 -33.82
N LYS A 371 45.55 -129.86 -33.01
CA LYS A 371 46.81 -130.62 -32.94
C LYS A 371 46.59 -132.05 -32.44
N LYS A 372 45.72 -132.24 -31.44
CA LYS A 372 45.38 -133.57 -30.90
C LYS A 372 44.54 -134.37 -31.89
N ASN A 373 43.66 -133.74 -32.66
CA ASN A 373 42.96 -134.35 -33.79
C ASN A 373 43.92 -134.69 -34.94
N GLU A 374 44.92 -133.87 -35.24
CA GLU A 374 45.99 -134.22 -36.19
C GLU A 374 46.83 -135.42 -35.71
N GLU A 375 47.13 -135.51 -34.42
CA GLU A 375 47.82 -136.65 -33.80
C GLU A 375 46.92 -137.91 -33.75
N LEU A 376 45.60 -137.76 -33.56
CA LEU A 376 44.63 -138.86 -33.66
C LEU A 376 44.46 -139.34 -35.11
N MET A 377 44.39 -138.42 -36.08
CA MET A 377 44.31 -138.74 -37.50
C MET A 377 45.61 -139.41 -37.99
N LYS A 378 46.78 -139.00 -37.49
CA LYS A 378 48.06 -139.69 -37.73
C LYS A 378 48.15 -141.09 -37.09
N SER A 379 47.43 -141.36 -36.01
CA SER A 379 47.41 -142.69 -35.37
C SER A 379 46.33 -143.64 -35.94
N ILE A 380 45.39 -143.12 -36.75
CA ILE A 380 44.32 -143.89 -37.39
C ILE A 380 44.61 -144.18 -38.88
N GLY A 381 45.66 -143.61 -39.48
CA GLY A 381 46.14 -144.05 -40.80
C GLY A 381 45.28 -143.57 -41.98
N VAL A 382 45.08 -142.26 -42.08
CA VAL A 382 44.64 -141.58 -43.32
C VAL A 382 45.49 -140.31 -43.46
N HIS A 383 46.02 -140.07 -44.68
CA HIS A 383 46.78 -138.87 -45.02
C HIS A 383 45.98 -137.58 -44.83
#